data_AF-A0A7W9SMS2-F1
#
_entry.id   AF-A0A7W9SMS2-F1
#
_cell.length_a   1.000
_cell.length_b   1.000
_cell.length_c   1.000
_cell.angle_alpha   90.00
_cell.angle_beta   90.00
_cell.angle_gamma   90.00
#
_symmetry.space_group_name_H-M   'P 1'
#
loop_
_entity.id
_entity.type
_entity.pdbx_description
1 polymer ?
#
loop_
_entity_poly.entity_id
_entity_poly.type
_entity_poly.pdbx_seq_one_letter_code
_entity_poly.pdbx_strand_id
1 'polypeptide(L)'
;MITELISWLREKGAPLHPGATDQELAQLTEALGAPLPDDIVALYRDHNGMGEWLYSEEEEDEHEADEGYGGQFFRLMTIAEVLDVGNFIYDDLAFSVALRACIPDRWGCFWTDDESNHLFLWLDGPLQGRVGLLMHADTCYPVLFRSLESFLRAQKRAGHRGFAYGALTGDYPPQQTTASPVEEQGVVAQLQLLLQDETDSDERLMASRLICLLLPWEQSAELIPLLDDRDFYVAEDAAESLGKRRYGPAVEALRRAILAKRPNVPSAAAKALCQIATPEAIEAIFASPAGYFRSASDPWRVAEAMIEAGYRFRPGSPKPEYCAPSSDTWHPFTFPCPNKILYPERFQDAS
;
A
#
# COMPACT_ATOMS: atom_id res chain seq x y z
N MET A 1 -4.76 14.72 -17.50
CA MET A 1 -3.99 14.28 -16.32
C MET A 1 -2.49 14.27 -16.60
N ILE A 2 -1.97 13.48 -17.56
CA ILE A 2 -0.52 13.49 -17.90
C ILE A 2 -0.01 14.91 -18.23
N THR A 3 -0.74 15.68 -19.04
CA THR A 3 -0.39 17.08 -19.33
C THR A 3 -0.31 17.96 -18.08
N GLU A 4 -1.18 17.74 -17.09
CA GLU A 4 -1.18 18.48 -15.82
C GLU A 4 0.02 18.10 -14.96
N LEU A 5 0.39 16.81 -14.95
CA LEU A 5 1.59 16.32 -14.28
C LEU A 5 2.84 16.94 -14.89
N ILE A 6 2.97 16.88 -16.22
CA ILE A 6 4.09 17.49 -16.96
C ILE A 6 4.20 18.98 -16.63
N SER A 7 3.08 19.71 -16.67
CA SER A 7 3.05 21.14 -16.37
C SER A 7 3.52 21.41 -14.93
N TRP A 8 3.06 20.60 -13.98
CA TRP A 8 3.43 20.70 -12.58
C TRP A 8 4.92 20.38 -12.33
N LEU A 9 5.47 19.34 -12.97
CA LEU A 9 6.90 19.02 -12.89
C LEU A 9 7.78 20.16 -13.39
N ARG A 10 7.38 20.76 -14.52
CA ARG A 10 8.08 21.92 -15.10
C ARG A 10 7.97 23.16 -14.23
N GLU A 11 6.79 23.43 -13.67
CA GLU A 11 6.59 24.53 -12.70
C GLU A 11 7.50 24.37 -11.48
N LYS A 12 7.74 23.13 -11.06
CA LYS A 12 8.61 22.78 -9.95
C LYS A 12 10.10 22.69 -10.30
N GLY A 13 10.48 22.99 -11.54
CA GLY A 13 11.88 22.97 -11.96
C GLY A 13 12.53 21.59 -11.90
N ALA A 14 11.74 20.51 -12.04
CA ALA A 14 12.26 19.15 -11.96
C ALA A 14 13.36 18.90 -13.02
N PRO A 15 14.40 18.10 -12.71
CA PRO A 15 15.51 17.81 -13.62
C PRO A 15 15.09 16.82 -14.71
N LEU A 16 14.39 17.31 -15.74
CA LEU A 16 13.86 16.50 -16.84
C LEU A 16 14.89 16.33 -17.96
N HIS A 17 15.12 15.11 -18.42
CA HIS A 17 15.94 14.83 -19.60
C HIS A 17 15.22 15.25 -20.90
N PRO A 18 15.95 15.45 -22.02
CA PRO A 18 15.33 15.62 -23.33
C PRO A 18 14.34 14.50 -23.65
N GLY A 19 13.25 14.83 -24.34
CA GLY A 19 12.23 13.86 -24.75
C GLY A 19 12.80 12.73 -25.62
N ALA A 20 12.25 11.54 -25.45
CA ALA A 20 12.62 10.34 -26.19
C ALA A 20 12.21 10.44 -27.66
N THR A 21 13.06 9.90 -28.52
CA THR A 21 12.81 9.73 -29.95
C THR A 21 11.85 8.57 -30.22
N ASP A 22 11.22 8.57 -31.40
CA ASP A 22 10.38 7.44 -31.82
C ASP A 22 11.18 6.13 -31.91
N GLN A 23 12.49 6.20 -32.16
CA GLN A 23 13.36 5.02 -32.18
C GLN A 23 13.56 4.44 -30.78
N GLU A 24 13.81 5.26 -29.77
CA GLU A 24 13.96 4.82 -28.37
C GLU A 24 12.66 4.22 -27.84
N LEU A 25 11.51 4.83 -28.16
CA LEU A 25 10.19 4.31 -27.79
C LEU A 25 9.89 2.96 -28.46
N ALA A 26 10.29 2.79 -29.73
CA ALA A 26 10.15 1.53 -30.43
C ALA A 26 11.02 0.44 -29.81
N GLN A 27 12.27 0.77 -29.43
CA GLN A 27 13.17 -0.15 -28.72
C GLN A 27 12.60 -0.58 -27.38
N LEU A 28 12.08 0.37 -26.58
CA LEU A 28 11.44 0.06 -25.31
C LEU A 28 10.22 -0.85 -25.50
N THR A 29 9.36 -0.56 -26.49
CA THR A 29 8.18 -1.37 -26.81
C THR A 29 8.57 -2.80 -27.22
N GLU A 30 9.62 -2.94 -28.04
CA GLU A 30 10.14 -4.24 -28.45
C GLU A 30 10.70 -5.03 -27.26
N ALA A 31 11.49 -4.39 -26.39
CA ALA A 31 12.09 -5.02 -25.22
C ALA A 31 11.05 -5.51 -24.20
N LEU A 32 10.01 -4.70 -23.94
CA LEU A 32 8.92 -5.07 -23.03
C LEU A 32 7.93 -6.07 -23.67
N GLY A 33 8.00 -6.25 -24.98
CA GLY A 33 7.14 -7.15 -25.74
C GLY A 33 5.66 -6.74 -25.76
N ALA A 34 5.28 -5.56 -25.28
CA ALA A 34 3.89 -5.11 -25.23
C ALA A 34 3.79 -3.65 -25.67
N PRO A 35 2.69 -3.24 -26.34
CA PRO A 35 2.46 -1.83 -26.65
C PRO A 35 2.50 -0.97 -25.39
N LEU A 36 3.26 0.12 -25.44
CA LEU A 36 3.26 1.12 -24.37
C LEU A 36 1.91 1.85 -24.34
N PRO A 37 1.30 2.07 -23.15
CA PRO A 37 0.13 2.92 -23.01
C PRO A 37 0.40 4.35 -23.50
N ASP A 38 -0.62 5.00 -24.08
CA ASP A 38 -0.50 6.36 -24.61
C ASP A 38 0.06 7.37 -23.59
N ASP A 39 -0.33 7.21 -22.32
CA ASP A 39 0.14 8.04 -21.22
C ASP A 39 1.65 7.88 -20.97
N ILE A 40 2.19 6.66 -21.10
CA ILE A 40 3.64 6.38 -20.99
C ILE A 40 4.39 6.98 -22.18
N VAL A 41 3.85 6.80 -23.39
CA VAL A 41 4.41 7.40 -24.61
C VAL A 41 4.44 8.93 -24.50
N ALA A 42 3.38 9.54 -23.99
CA ALA A 42 3.30 10.99 -23.80
C ALA A 42 4.32 11.51 -22.77
N LEU A 43 4.54 10.78 -21.66
CA LEU A 43 5.57 11.12 -20.68
C LEU A 43 6.96 11.08 -21.30
N TYR A 44 7.34 9.96 -21.91
CA TYR A 44 8.67 9.79 -22.50
C TYR A 44 8.93 10.76 -23.65
N ARG A 45 7.93 11.08 -24.48
CA ARG A 45 8.06 12.11 -25.52
C ARG A 45 8.30 13.52 -24.95
N ASP A 46 7.75 13.82 -23.78
CA ASP A 46 7.99 15.10 -23.12
C ASP A 46 9.37 15.15 -22.45
N HIS A 47 9.75 14.06 -21.76
CA HIS A 47 11.06 13.91 -21.11
C HIS A 47 11.44 12.44 -20.96
N ASN A 48 12.65 12.07 -21.38
CA ASN A 48 13.16 10.71 -21.22
C ASN A 48 13.64 10.46 -19.77
N GLY A 49 12.71 10.44 -18.83
CA GLY A 49 13.00 10.30 -17.42
C GLY A 49 13.52 11.56 -16.74
N MET A 50 13.90 11.41 -15.48
CA MET A 50 14.38 12.45 -14.59
C MET A 50 15.76 12.06 -14.05
N GLY A 51 16.63 13.04 -13.80
CA GLY A 51 18.00 12.79 -13.29
C GLY A 51 18.02 12.04 -11.96
N GLU A 52 19.13 11.45 -11.56
CA GLU A 52 19.27 10.74 -10.27
C GLU A 52 19.33 11.70 -9.06
N TRP A 53 19.01 11.18 -7.86
CA TRP A 53 19.21 11.87 -6.60
C TRP A 53 20.71 12.09 -6.40
N LEU A 54 21.19 13.31 -6.60
CA LEU A 54 22.50 13.70 -6.14
C LEU A 54 22.40 13.92 -4.63
N TYR A 55 22.67 12.89 -3.83
CA TYR A 55 23.05 13.11 -2.43
C TYR A 55 24.27 14.02 -2.42
N SER A 56 24.11 15.29 -2.06
CA SER A 56 25.29 16.11 -1.77
C SER A 56 25.81 15.65 -0.40
N GLU A 57 27.03 15.13 -0.36
CA GLU A 57 27.68 14.74 0.90
C GLU A 57 28.01 15.96 1.80
N GLU A 58 27.72 17.19 1.35
CA GLU A 58 28.21 18.43 1.97
C GLU A 58 27.20 19.16 2.88
N GLU A 59 25.94 18.71 3.00
CA GLU A 59 24.93 19.38 3.84
C GLU A 59 24.41 18.47 4.97
N GLU A 60 25.28 18.22 5.95
CA GLU A 60 24.93 17.59 7.25
C GLU A 60 24.14 18.51 8.20
N ASP A 61 23.86 19.76 7.81
CA ASP A 61 23.18 20.72 8.68
C ASP A 61 21.65 20.62 8.55
N GLU A 62 21.02 20.26 9.67
CA GLU A 62 19.58 20.26 9.88
C GLU A 62 18.94 21.57 9.39
N HIS A 63 17.92 21.45 8.52
CA HIS A 63 16.95 22.47 8.09
C HIS A 63 17.18 23.09 6.70
N GLU A 64 16.94 22.32 5.65
CA GLU A 64 15.86 22.53 4.67
C GLU A 64 15.92 21.33 3.73
N ALA A 65 14.88 20.48 3.71
CA ALA A 65 14.82 19.36 2.79
C ALA A 65 14.79 19.92 1.36
N ASP A 66 15.94 19.88 0.70
CA ASP A 66 16.13 20.31 -0.69
C ASP A 66 15.05 19.66 -1.57
N GLU A 67 14.46 20.44 -2.49
CA GLU A 67 13.19 20.15 -3.17
C GLU A 67 13.32 19.03 -4.24
N GLY A 68 13.69 17.82 -3.81
CA GLY A 68 13.89 16.64 -4.66
C GLY A 68 12.75 16.41 -5.66
N TYR A 69 13.12 16.27 -6.94
CA TYR A 69 12.24 16.06 -8.10
C TYR A 69 11.01 16.96 -8.23
N GLY A 70 11.07 18.18 -7.68
CA GLY A 70 9.89 19.05 -7.68
C GLY A 70 8.76 18.53 -6.77
N GLY A 71 9.10 17.76 -5.74
CA GLY A 71 8.17 17.21 -4.76
C GLY A 71 7.62 15.81 -5.09
N GLN A 72 8.26 15.07 -6.00
CA GLN A 72 7.92 13.67 -6.30
C GLN A 72 8.72 12.68 -5.47
N PHE A 73 8.04 11.65 -4.97
CA PHE A 73 8.68 10.55 -4.25
C PHE A 73 9.32 9.50 -5.19
N PHE A 74 8.61 9.06 -6.23
CA PHE A 74 9.11 8.12 -7.26
C PHE A 74 9.41 8.84 -8.58
N ARG A 75 10.66 8.96 -9.00
CA ARG A 75 10.97 9.60 -10.29
C ARG A 75 10.74 8.66 -11.47
N LEU A 76 10.39 9.23 -12.63
CA LEU A 76 10.35 8.48 -13.88
C LEU A 76 11.78 8.14 -14.30
N MET A 77 12.07 6.85 -14.45
CA MET A 77 13.35 6.37 -14.96
C MET A 77 13.48 6.68 -16.46
N THR A 78 14.71 6.95 -16.90
CA THR A 78 15.08 7.00 -18.32
C THR A 78 14.81 5.65 -18.98
N ILE A 79 14.60 5.62 -20.30
CA ILE A 79 14.43 4.36 -21.05
C ILE A 79 15.62 3.42 -20.82
N ALA A 80 16.85 3.94 -20.72
CA ALA A 80 18.04 3.14 -20.45
C ALA A 80 17.94 2.42 -19.09
N GLU A 81 17.58 3.15 -18.04
CA GLU A 81 17.36 2.57 -16.71
C GLU A 81 16.22 1.54 -16.71
N VAL A 82 15.10 1.79 -17.41
CA VAL A 82 14.01 0.82 -17.53
C VAL A 82 14.50 -0.50 -18.13
N LEU A 83 15.33 -0.43 -19.19
CA LEU A 83 15.89 -1.61 -19.83
C LEU A 83 16.91 -2.33 -18.94
N ASP A 84 17.74 -1.59 -18.21
CA ASP A 84 18.73 -2.16 -17.30
C ASP A 84 18.07 -2.83 -16.08
N VAL A 85 17.12 -2.13 -15.45
CA VAL A 85 16.35 -2.62 -14.30
C VAL A 85 15.47 -3.79 -14.68
N GLY A 86 14.83 -3.75 -15.86
CA GLY A 86 14.03 -4.86 -16.36
C GLY A 86 14.83 -6.17 -16.36
N ASN A 87 16.06 -6.15 -16.88
CA ASN A 87 16.92 -7.34 -16.93
C ASN A 87 17.28 -7.89 -15.55
N PHE A 88 17.42 -7.04 -14.53
CA PHE A 88 17.72 -7.45 -13.16
C PHE A 88 16.49 -8.00 -12.44
N ILE A 89 15.37 -7.28 -12.53
CA ILE A 89 14.14 -7.58 -11.80
C ILE A 89 13.38 -8.77 -12.41
N TYR A 90 13.56 -9.07 -13.70
CA TYR A 90 12.89 -10.23 -14.33
C TYR A 90 13.20 -11.56 -13.64
N ASP A 91 14.38 -11.70 -13.03
CA ASP A 91 14.75 -12.90 -12.27
C ASP A 91 14.12 -12.93 -10.87
N ASP A 92 13.95 -11.77 -10.22
CA ASP A 92 13.38 -11.64 -8.86
C ASP A 92 11.84 -11.61 -8.84
N LEU A 93 11.22 -11.05 -9.89
CA LEU A 93 9.76 -11.03 -10.12
C LEU A 93 9.29 -12.18 -11.03
N ALA A 94 10.14 -13.19 -11.26
CA ALA A 94 9.78 -14.37 -12.03
C ALA A 94 8.66 -15.15 -11.32
N PHE A 95 7.40 -14.79 -11.59
CA PHE A 95 6.26 -15.59 -11.20
C PHE A 95 6.46 -17.03 -11.67
N SER A 96 6.05 -17.99 -10.86
CA SER A 96 6.09 -19.39 -11.27
C SER A 96 5.20 -19.62 -12.50
N VAL A 97 5.36 -20.75 -13.19
CA VAL A 97 4.51 -21.10 -14.34
C VAL A 97 3.02 -21.08 -13.98
N ALA A 98 2.66 -21.53 -12.77
CA ALA A 98 1.29 -21.54 -12.29
C ALA A 98 0.74 -20.12 -12.06
N LEU A 99 1.54 -19.22 -11.48
CA LEU A 99 1.16 -17.82 -11.29
C LEU A 99 1.10 -17.04 -12.62
N ARG A 100 2.04 -17.29 -13.54
CA ARG A 100 2.03 -16.70 -14.91
C ARG A 100 0.80 -17.12 -15.72
N ALA A 101 0.26 -18.31 -15.46
CA ALA A 101 -0.99 -18.75 -16.07
C ALA A 101 -2.21 -17.95 -15.57
N CYS A 102 -2.14 -17.38 -14.35
CA CYS A 102 -3.19 -16.57 -13.76
C CYS A 102 -3.05 -15.08 -14.11
N ILE A 103 -1.82 -14.59 -14.16
CA ILE A 103 -1.49 -13.19 -14.44
C ILE A 103 -0.36 -13.18 -15.50
N PRO A 104 -0.67 -12.85 -16.76
CA PRO A 104 0.32 -12.73 -17.83
C PRO A 104 1.43 -11.76 -17.45
N ASP A 105 2.67 -12.08 -17.85
CA ASP A 105 3.91 -11.52 -17.32
C ASP A 105 4.50 -10.37 -18.15
N ARG A 106 3.67 -9.56 -18.83
CA ARG A 106 4.18 -8.32 -19.47
C ARG A 106 3.93 -7.12 -18.59
N TRP A 107 5.02 -6.58 -18.06
CA TRP A 107 5.04 -5.39 -17.23
C TRP A 107 6.30 -4.59 -17.55
N GLY A 108 6.29 -3.31 -17.20
CA GLY A 108 7.48 -2.45 -17.26
C GLY A 108 7.68 -1.72 -15.94
N CYS A 109 8.89 -1.74 -15.40
CA CYS A 109 9.31 -0.92 -14.26
C CYS A 109 9.67 0.47 -14.78
N PHE A 110 8.88 1.49 -14.45
CA PHE A 110 9.06 2.83 -15.00
C PHE A 110 9.45 3.87 -13.95
N TRP A 111 9.23 3.60 -12.66
CA TRP A 111 9.58 4.53 -11.61
C TRP A 111 10.42 3.89 -10.51
N THR A 112 11.25 4.71 -9.87
CA THR A 112 12.13 4.36 -8.75
C THR A 112 12.16 5.50 -7.73
N ASP A 113 12.37 5.17 -6.46
CA ASP A 113 12.71 6.15 -5.42
C ASP A 113 14.22 6.26 -5.18
N ASP A 114 15.03 5.57 -6.00
CA ASP A 114 16.49 5.43 -5.88
C ASP A 114 16.97 4.71 -4.61
N GLU A 115 16.03 4.14 -3.84
CA GLU A 115 16.29 3.28 -2.68
C GLU A 115 15.89 1.83 -2.96
N SER A 116 16.05 1.41 -4.22
CA SER A 116 15.74 0.06 -4.72
C SER A 116 14.27 -0.33 -4.54
N ASN A 117 13.35 0.63 -4.50
CA ASN A 117 11.92 0.38 -4.65
C ASN A 117 11.48 0.81 -6.05
N HIS A 118 10.71 -0.04 -6.72
CA HIS A 118 10.31 0.16 -8.11
C HIS A 118 8.80 0.02 -8.28
N LEU A 119 8.19 0.95 -9.02
CA LEU A 119 6.81 0.80 -9.46
C LEU A 119 6.77 0.28 -10.89
N PHE A 120 5.99 -0.77 -11.08
CA PHE A 120 5.81 -1.42 -12.36
C PHE A 120 4.36 -1.34 -12.82
N LEU A 121 4.17 -1.25 -14.14
CA LEU A 121 2.87 -1.18 -14.78
C LEU A 121 2.63 -2.47 -15.55
N TRP A 122 1.49 -3.12 -15.32
CA TRP A 122 1.02 -4.24 -16.13
C TRP A 122 0.63 -3.74 -17.53
N LEU A 123 1.26 -4.27 -18.56
CA LEU A 123 1.13 -3.81 -19.95
C LEU A 123 0.11 -4.62 -20.75
N ASP A 124 -0.19 -5.84 -20.33
CA ASP A 124 -1.20 -6.70 -20.94
C ASP A 124 -1.95 -7.54 -19.89
N GLY A 125 -2.86 -8.39 -20.40
CA GLY A 125 -3.61 -9.32 -19.56
C GLY A 125 -4.74 -8.70 -18.73
N PRO A 126 -5.37 -9.48 -17.84
CA PRO A 126 -6.49 -9.05 -17.01
C PRO A 126 -6.13 -7.93 -16.01
N LEU A 127 -4.84 -7.75 -15.71
CA LEU A 127 -4.35 -6.66 -14.85
C LEU A 127 -3.78 -5.48 -15.64
N GLN A 128 -3.96 -5.42 -16.96
CA GLN A 128 -3.48 -4.30 -17.78
C GLN A 128 -3.87 -2.94 -17.16
N GLY A 129 -2.89 -2.04 -17.09
CA GLY A 129 -3.05 -0.70 -16.55
C GLY A 129 -2.91 -0.58 -15.03
N ARG A 130 -2.84 -1.70 -14.29
CA ARG A 130 -2.60 -1.67 -12.83
C ARG A 130 -1.13 -1.41 -12.55
N VAL A 131 -0.85 -0.72 -11.46
CA VAL A 131 0.51 -0.44 -10.99
C VAL A 131 0.78 -1.27 -9.74
N GLY A 132 1.86 -2.04 -9.76
CA GLY A 132 2.40 -2.74 -8.60
C GLY A 132 3.64 -2.05 -8.05
N LEU A 133 4.05 -2.45 -6.84
CA LEU A 133 5.24 -1.96 -6.14
C LEU A 133 6.13 -3.13 -5.76
N LEU A 134 7.40 -3.08 -6.17
CA LEU A 134 8.46 -3.93 -5.68
C LEU A 134 9.30 -3.14 -4.68
N MET A 135 9.53 -3.70 -3.49
CA MET A 135 10.38 -3.08 -2.47
C MET A 135 11.69 -3.84 -2.26
N HIS A 136 12.73 -3.11 -1.84
CA HIS A 136 14.10 -3.62 -1.60
C HIS A 136 14.21 -4.86 -0.68
N ALA A 137 13.20 -5.12 0.17
CA ALA A 137 13.17 -6.27 1.08
C ALA A 137 12.36 -7.45 0.52
N ASP A 138 12.42 -7.69 -0.79
CA ASP A 138 11.69 -8.74 -1.52
C ASP A 138 10.17 -8.70 -1.33
N THR A 139 9.64 -7.57 -0.83
CA THR A 139 8.21 -7.41 -0.62
C THR A 139 7.59 -6.89 -1.91
N CYS A 140 6.88 -7.78 -2.60
CA CYS A 140 6.10 -7.44 -3.78
C CYS A 140 4.63 -7.19 -3.40
N TYR A 141 4.11 -6.04 -3.83
CA TYR A 141 2.70 -5.72 -3.92
C TYR A 141 2.29 -5.77 -5.41
N PRO A 142 1.74 -6.89 -5.89
CA PRO A 142 1.49 -7.08 -7.32
C PRO A 142 0.52 -6.06 -7.92
N VAL A 143 -0.37 -5.54 -7.08
CA VAL A 143 -1.26 -4.43 -7.39
C VAL A 143 -1.34 -3.50 -6.19
N LEU A 144 -1.12 -2.22 -6.44
CA LEU A 144 -1.25 -1.14 -5.48
C LEU A 144 -2.17 -0.04 -6.01
N PHE A 145 -2.14 0.23 -7.30
CA PHE A 145 -3.03 1.17 -7.97
C PHE A 145 -3.80 0.56 -9.14
N ARG A 146 -5.07 0.92 -9.28
CA ARG A 146 -5.96 0.48 -10.37
C ARG A 146 -5.61 1.10 -11.72
N SER A 147 -4.91 2.22 -11.71
CA SER A 147 -4.49 2.94 -12.90
C SER A 147 -3.25 3.78 -12.66
N LEU A 148 -2.54 4.08 -13.76
CA LEU A 148 -1.48 5.08 -13.77
C LEU A 148 -1.97 6.44 -13.23
N GLU A 149 -3.21 6.82 -13.55
CA GLU A 149 -3.81 8.05 -13.00
C GLU A 149 -3.88 8.05 -11.47
N SER A 150 -4.33 6.94 -10.88
CA SER A 150 -4.48 6.82 -9.42
C SER A 150 -3.12 6.93 -8.73
N PHE A 151 -2.10 6.25 -9.28
CA PHE A 151 -0.72 6.36 -8.83
C PHE A 151 -0.21 7.80 -8.88
N LEU A 152 -0.28 8.46 -10.03
CA LEU A 152 0.25 9.81 -10.21
C LEU A 152 -0.45 10.85 -9.31
N ARG A 153 -1.75 10.67 -9.06
CA ARG A 153 -2.50 11.48 -8.08
C ARG A 153 -2.03 11.23 -6.65
N ALA A 154 -1.81 9.97 -6.27
CA ALA A 154 -1.33 9.61 -4.94
C ALA A 154 0.07 10.21 -4.69
N GLN A 155 0.97 10.08 -5.66
CA GLN A 155 2.30 10.65 -5.59
C GLN A 155 2.27 12.17 -5.47
N LYS A 156 1.48 12.86 -6.30
CA LYS A 156 1.32 14.32 -6.22
C LYS A 156 0.78 14.79 -4.86
N ARG A 157 -0.07 13.99 -4.19
CA ARG A 157 -0.60 14.30 -2.86
C ARG A 157 0.41 14.04 -1.74
N ALA A 158 1.21 12.97 -1.85
CA ALA A 158 2.22 12.62 -0.86
C ALA A 158 3.28 13.73 -0.73
N GLY A 159 3.67 14.34 -1.85
CA GLY A 159 4.72 15.35 -1.88
C GLY A 159 6.07 14.79 -1.42
N HIS A 160 6.96 15.67 -0.94
CA HIS A 160 8.31 15.33 -0.44
C HIS A 160 8.34 14.87 1.03
N ARG A 161 7.19 14.63 1.68
CA ARG A 161 7.21 14.10 3.05
C ARG A 161 7.65 12.64 2.95
N GLY A 162 8.98 12.43 3.08
CA GLY A 162 9.73 11.22 2.76
C GLY A 162 9.09 9.93 3.24
N PHE A 163 9.59 8.79 2.75
CA PHE A 163 9.03 7.44 2.94
C PHE A 163 8.84 7.02 4.40
N ALA A 164 7.88 7.63 5.09
CA ALA A 164 7.23 6.99 6.20
C ALA A 164 6.46 5.84 5.55
N TYR A 165 6.89 4.60 5.82
CA TYR A 165 6.18 3.37 5.47
C TYR A 165 4.66 3.60 5.54
N GLY A 166 4.00 3.68 4.37
CA GLY A 166 2.56 3.97 4.24
C GLY A 166 2.16 5.35 3.70
N ALA A 167 3.10 6.24 3.35
CA ALA A 167 2.79 7.56 2.76
C ALA A 167 2.11 7.45 1.39
N LEU A 168 2.54 6.45 0.59
CA LEU A 168 1.90 6.15 -0.69
C LEU A 168 0.75 5.15 -0.48
N THR A 169 -0.47 5.68 -0.34
CA THR A 169 -1.67 4.86 -0.15
C THR A 169 -2.29 4.50 -1.51
N GLY A 170 -2.32 3.20 -1.82
CA GLY A 170 -2.97 2.64 -3.00
C GLY A 170 -4.50 2.59 -2.92
N ASP A 171 -5.13 2.12 -3.98
CA ASP A 171 -6.60 1.94 -4.10
C ASP A 171 -7.02 0.45 -4.14
N TYR A 172 -6.08 -0.43 -3.78
CA TYR A 172 -6.32 -1.80 -3.36
C TYR A 172 -6.15 -1.95 -1.84
N PRO A 173 -6.91 -2.84 -1.20
CA PRO A 173 -8.02 -3.60 -1.76
C PRO A 173 -9.27 -2.75 -2.11
N PRO A 174 -10.19 -3.27 -2.95
CA PRO A 174 -11.45 -2.57 -3.26
C PRO A 174 -12.24 -2.25 -2.00
N GLN A 175 -12.74 -1.03 -1.92
CA GLN A 175 -13.67 -0.57 -0.89
C GLN A 175 -15.11 -0.94 -1.28
N GLN A 176 -16.06 -0.78 -0.35
CA GLN A 176 -17.47 -1.10 -0.58
C GLN A 176 -18.09 -0.44 -1.83
N THR A 177 -17.62 0.75 -2.18
CA THR A 177 -18.12 1.50 -3.34
C THR A 177 -17.30 1.25 -4.62
N THR A 178 -16.27 0.42 -4.55
CA THR A 178 -15.37 0.15 -5.67
C THR A 178 -15.95 -0.95 -6.55
N ALA A 179 -16.21 -0.64 -7.82
CA ALA A 179 -16.58 -1.66 -8.78
C ALA A 179 -15.41 -2.62 -9.02
N SER A 180 -15.69 -3.92 -9.05
CA SER A 180 -14.70 -4.97 -9.39
C SER A 180 -14.84 -5.37 -10.86
N PRO A 181 -13.83 -5.11 -11.70
CA PRO A 181 -13.80 -5.53 -13.10
C PRO A 181 -13.92 -7.06 -13.24
N VAL A 182 -14.59 -7.50 -14.31
CA VAL A 182 -14.82 -8.94 -14.57
C VAL A 182 -13.50 -9.68 -14.75
N GLU A 183 -12.50 -9.00 -15.32
CA GLU A 183 -11.15 -9.52 -15.51
C GLU A 183 -10.48 -9.86 -14.17
N GLU A 184 -10.61 -8.99 -13.15
CA GLU A 184 -10.07 -9.23 -11.80
C GLU A 184 -10.78 -10.41 -11.13
N GLN A 185 -12.10 -10.57 -11.33
CA GLN A 185 -12.83 -11.72 -10.81
C GLN A 185 -12.37 -13.04 -11.45
N GLY A 186 -12.09 -13.02 -12.75
CA GLY A 186 -11.52 -14.16 -13.47
C GLY A 186 -10.15 -14.57 -12.91
N VAL A 187 -9.28 -13.59 -12.61
CA VAL A 187 -7.98 -13.82 -11.97
C VAL A 187 -8.17 -14.43 -10.58
N VAL A 188 -9.06 -13.89 -9.75
CA VAL A 188 -9.33 -14.42 -8.41
C VAL A 188 -9.78 -15.89 -8.47
N ALA A 189 -10.70 -16.22 -9.38
CA ALA A 189 -11.18 -17.60 -9.54
C ALA A 189 -10.06 -18.58 -9.89
N GLN A 190 -9.07 -18.16 -10.68
CA GLN A 190 -7.90 -18.98 -11.01
C GLN A 190 -6.94 -19.10 -9.82
N LEU A 191 -6.68 -18.00 -9.12
CA LEU A 191 -5.82 -17.99 -7.93
C LEU A 191 -6.37 -18.87 -6.80
N GLN A 192 -7.69 -18.96 -6.65
CA GLN A 192 -8.32 -19.84 -5.65
C GLN A 192 -7.95 -21.31 -5.87
N LEU A 193 -7.66 -21.73 -7.10
CA LEU A 193 -7.20 -23.08 -7.41
C LEU A 193 -5.78 -23.35 -6.90
N LEU A 194 -5.00 -22.30 -6.60
CA LEU A 194 -3.64 -22.39 -6.07
C LEU A 194 -3.57 -22.39 -4.53
N LEU A 195 -4.72 -22.34 -3.84
CA LEU A 195 -4.76 -22.38 -2.38
C LEU A 195 -4.68 -23.79 -1.79
N GLN A 196 -4.48 -24.81 -2.63
CA GLN A 196 -4.40 -26.21 -2.19
C GLN A 196 -3.16 -26.46 -1.33
N ASP A 197 -3.24 -27.44 -0.42
CA ASP A 197 -2.15 -27.73 0.52
C ASP A 197 -0.90 -28.31 -0.15
N GLU A 198 -1.07 -28.93 -1.32
CA GLU A 198 -0.02 -29.49 -2.17
C GLU A 198 0.67 -28.47 -3.10
N THR A 199 0.11 -27.27 -3.24
CA THR A 199 0.73 -26.18 -4.01
C THR A 199 2.02 -25.75 -3.31
N ASP A 200 3.01 -25.33 -4.09
CA ASP A 200 4.25 -24.76 -3.55
C ASP A 200 3.94 -23.60 -2.58
N SER A 201 4.72 -23.51 -1.50
CA SER A 201 4.42 -22.57 -0.42
C SER A 201 4.47 -21.11 -0.88
N ASP A 202 5.41 -20.76 -1.75
CA ASP A 202 5.58 -19.39 -2.22
C ASP A 202 4.50 -19.05 -3.26
N GLU A 203 4.13 -20.02 -4.11
CA GLU A 203 3.01 -19.89 -5.04
C GLU A 203 1.69 -19.65 -4.32
N ARG A 204 1.42 -20.46 -3.29
CA ARG A 204 0.22 -20.38 -2.46
C ARG A 204 0.15 -19.05 -1.70
N LEU A 205 1.28 -18.61 -1.13
CA LEU A 205 1.37 -17.33 -0.43
C LEU A 205 1.07 -16.17 -1.39
N MET A 206 1.68 -16.15 -2.57
CA MET A 206 1.43 -15.11 -3.57
C MET A 206 -0.02 -15.13 -4.06
N ALA A 207 -0.59 -16.31 -4.30
CA ALA A 207 -1.99 -16.44 -4.69
C ALA A 207 -2.93 -15.88 -3.61
N SER A 208 -2.66 -16.21 -2.34
CA SER A 208 -3.43 -15.70 -1.21
C SER A 208 -3.33 -14.17 -1.07
N ARG A 209 -2.14 -13.61 -1.24
CA ARG A 209 -1.92 -12.16 -1.24
C ARG A 209 -2.69 -11.47 -2.35
N LEU A 210 -2.63 -12.00 -3.58
CA LEU A 210 -3.38 -11.48 -4.70
C LEU A 210 -4.90 -11.57 -4.50
N ILE A 211 -5.40 -12.67 -3.93
CA ILE A 211 -6.82 -12.79 -3.54
C ILE A 211 -7.16 -11.70 -2.50
N CYS A 212 -6.34 -11.52 -1.48
CA CYS A 212 -6.52 -10.45 -0.50
C CYS A 212 -6.60 -9.06 -1.14
N LEU A 213 -5.87 -8.81 -2.23
CA LEU A 213 -5.89 -7.53 -2.93
C LEU A 213 -7.06 -7.39 -3.92
N LEU A 214 -7.35 -8.42 -4.71
CA LEU A 214 -8.25 -8.37 -5.86
C LEU A 214 -9.70 -8.74 -5.54
N LEU A 215 -9.94 -9.50 -4.46
CA LEU A 215 -11.28 -9.98 -4.13
C LEU A 215 -12.27 -8.81 -3.98
N PRO A 216 -13.43 -8.84 -4.66
CA PRO A 216 -14.47 -7.83 -4.53
C PRO A 216 -14.87 -7.61 -3.07
N TRP A 217 -15.26 -6.38 -2.73
CA TRP A 217 -15.60 -6.07 -1.35
C TRP A 217 -16.78 -6.93 -0.84
N GLU A 218 -17.76 -7.24 -1.69
CA GLU A 218 -18.92 -8.07 -1.35
C GLU A 218 -18.54 -9.49 -0.95
N GLN A 219 -17.37 -9.96 -1.38
CA GLN A 219 -16.84 -11.29 -1.10
C GLN A 219 -15.87 -11.30 0.08
N SER A 220 -15.67 -10.18 0.80
CA SER A 220 -14.71 -10.08 1.93
C SER A 220 -14.89 -11.16 3.01
N ALA A 221 -16.09 -11.75 3.15
CA ALA A 221 -16.32 -12.89 4.03
C ALA A 221 -15.41 -14.10 3.72
N GLU A 222 -14.99 -14.28 2.47
CA GLU A 222 -14.09 -15.37 2.05
C GLU A 222 -12.67 -15.21 2.59
N LEU A 223 -12.30 -14.03 3.07
CA LEU A 223 -10.99 -13.80 3.72
C LEU A 223 -10.99 -14.21 5.19
N ILE A 224 -12.16 -14.38 5.82
CA ILE A 224 -12.25 -14.74 7.25
C ILE A 224 -11.57 -16.07 7.56
N PRO A 225 -11.79 -17.17 6.79
CA PRO A 225 -11.09 -18.43 7.03
C PRO A 225 -9.56 -18.33 6.93
N LEU A 226 -9.03 -17.40 6.13
CA LEU A 226 -7.59 -17.21 5.95
C LEU A 226 -6.90 -16.65 7.22
N LEU A 227 -7.65 -16.04 8.15
CA LEU A 227 -7.11 -15.63 9.45
C LEU A 227 -6.59 -16.82 10.29
N ASP A 228 -7.14 -18.01 10.04
CA ASP A 228 -6.78 -19.26 10.72
C ASP A 228 -5.82 -20.13 9.88
N ASP A 229 -5.30 -19.62 8.76
CA ASP A 229 -4.38 -20.34 7.86
C ASP A 229 -3.12 -20.81 8.59
N ARG A 230 -2.53 -21.95 8.21
CA ARG A 230 -1.29 -22.46 8.84
C ARG A 230 -0.08 -21.54 8.63
N ASP A 231 -0.04 -20.87 7.48
CA ASP A 231 0.98 -19.88 7.16
C ASP A 231 0.60 -18.53 7.79
N PHE A 232 1.51 -17.95 8.56
CA PHE A 232 1.23 -16.71 9.28
C PHE A 232 1.29 -15.49 8.36
N TYR A 233 1.99 -15.56 7.22
CA TYR A 233 1.98 -14.50 6.22
C TYR A 233 0.61 -14.42 5.53
N VAL A 234 -0.03 -15.56 5.26
CA VAL A 234 -1.40 -15.60 4.73
C VAL A 234 -2.40 -14.99 5.73
N ALA A 235 -2.30 -15.37 7.01
CA ALA A 235 -3.17 -14.83 8.04
C ALA A 235 -2.95 -13.32 8.29
N GLU A 236 -1.70 -12.86 8.19
CA GLU A 236 -1.34 -11.45 8.25
C GLU A 236 -1.96 -10.66 7.07
N ASP A 237 -1.76 -11.14 5.83
CA ASP A 237 -2.33 -10.53 4.63
C ASP A 237 -3.87 -10.45 4.71
N ALA A 238 -4.53 -11.51 5.17
CA ALA A 238 -5.97 -11.54 5.37
C ALA A 238 -6.44 -10.50 6.42
N ALA A 239 -5.74 -10.39 7.55
CA ALA A 239 -6.05 -9.40 8.58
C ALA A 239 -5.90 -7.97 8.06
N GLU A 240 -4.76 -7.64 7.42
CA GLU A 240 -4.53 -6.32 6.83
C GLU A 240 -5.59 -5.96 5.79
N SER A 241 -5.93 -6.93 4.96
CA SER A 241 -6.90 -6.84 3.87
C SER A 241 -8.33 -6.57 4.37
N LEU A 242 -8.76 -7.25 5.43
CA LEU A 242 -10.04 -7.02 6.11
C LEU A 242 -10.10 -5.65 6.80
N GLY A 243 -8.98 -5.24 7.41
CA GLY A 243 -8.83 -3.92 8.03
C GLY A 243 -8.93 -2.78 7.01
N LYS A 244 -8.16 -2.86 5.91
CA LYS A 244 -8.20 -1.88 4.81
C LYS A 244 -9.58 -1.77 4.17
N ARG A 245 -10.36 -2.86 4.11
CA ARG A 245 -11.75 -2.88 3.62
C ARG A 245 -12.78 -2.39 4.64
N ARG A 246 -12.36 -2.14 5.88
CA ARG A 246 -13.23 -1.79 7.01
C ARG A 246 -14.38 -2.78 7.19
N TYR A 247 -14.09 -4.07 7.01
CA TYR A 247 -15.11 -5.10 6.96
C TYR A 247 -15.57 -5.50 8.37
N GLY A 248 -16.55 -4.76 8.90
CA GLY A 248 -17.14 -4.97 10.24
C GLY A 248 -17.53 -6.42 10.59
N PRO A 249 -18.09 -7.24 9.66
CA PRO A 249 -18.42 -8.63 9.97
C PRO A 249 -17.23 -9.51 10.37
N ALA A 250 -15.98 -9.08 10.14
CA ALA A 250 -14.78 -9.81 10.56
C ALA A 250 -14.34 -9.54 11.99
N VAL A 251 -14.96 -8.61 12.74
CA VAL A 251 -14.50 -8.19 14.08
C VAL A 251 -14.27 -9.37 15.02
N GLU A 252 -15.21 -10.32 15.12
CA GLU A 252 -15.07 -11.46 16.04
C GLU A 252 -13.97 -12.44 15.59
N ALA A 253 -13.72 -12.57 14.30
CA ALA A 253 -12.62 -13.38 13.80
C ALA A 253 -11.26 -12.72 14.06
N LEU A 254 -11.16 -11.41 13.82
CA LEU A 254 -9.97 -10.62 14.14
C LEU A 254 -9.68 -10.60 15.64
N ARG A 255 -10.71 -10.54 16.49
CA ARG A 255 -10.58 -10.68 17.95
C ARG A 255 -9.89 -11.98 18.35
N ARG A 256 -10.24 -13.11 17.72
CA ARG A 256 -9.55 -14.38 17.94
C ARG A 256 -8.10 -14.33 17.44
N ALA A 257 -7.87 -13.74 16.27
CA ALA A 257 -6.54 -13.60 15.67
C ALA A 257 -5.58 -12.76 16.55
N ILE A 258 -6.07 -11.72 17.23
CA ILE A 258 -5.26 -10.93 18.19
C ILE A 258 -4.76 -11.80 19.36
N LEU A 259 -5.57 -12.77 19.79
CA LEU A 259 -5.21 -13.67 20.90
C LEU A 259 -4.30 -14.83 20.44
N ALA A 260 -4.04 -14.96 19.14
CA ALA A 260 -3.20 -16.03 18.60
C ALA A 260 -1.74 -15.85 19.03
N LYS A 261 -1.06 -16.96 19.33
CA LYS A 261 0.40 -16.97 19.62
C LYS A 261 1.21 -17.18 18.35
N ARG A 262 1.01 -16.31 17.36
CA ARG A 262 1.63 -16.40 16.05
C ARG A 262 2.43 -15.12 15.75
N PRO A 263 3.59 -15.20 15.08
CA PRO A 263 4.32 -14.01 14.67
C PRO A 263 3.43 -13.09 13.82
N ASN A 264 3.52 -11.78 14.06
CA ASN A 264 2.85 -10.68 13.35
C ASN A 264 1.31 -10.66 13.32
N VAL A 265 0.62 -11.80 13.23
CA VAL A 265 -0.84 -11.93 13.15
C VAL A 265 -1.57 -11.10 14.22
N PRO A 266 -1.16 -11.11 15.51
CA PRO A 266 -1.82 -10.27 16.49
C PRO A 266 -1.69 -8.77 16.25
N SER A 267 -0.54 -8.32 15.77
CA SER A 267 -0.30 -6.91 15.44
C SER A 267 -1.12 -6.50 14.21
N ALA A 268 -1.17 -7.36 13.19
CA ALA A 268 -1.97 -7.14 11.99
C ALA A 268 -3.47 -7.09 12.32
N ALA A 269 -3.97 -8.01 13.15
CA ALA A 269 -5.36 -8.02 13.57
C ALA A 269 -5.72 -6.82 14.46
N ALA A 270 -4.83 -6.37 15.36
CA ALA A 270 -5.04 -5.16 16.15
C ALA A 270 -5.11 -3.90 15.26
N LYS A 271 -4.21 -3.79 14.28
CA LYS A 271 -4.24 -2.72 13.25
C LYS A 271 -5.53 -2.78 12.44
N ALA A 272 -5.99 -3.97 12.05
CA ALA A 272 -7.22 -4.15 11.29
C ALA A 272 -8.46 -3.71 12.10
N LEU A 273 -8.54 -4.05 13.39
CA LEU A 273 -9.62 -3.56 14.26
C LEU A 273 -9.60 -2.03 14.40
N CYS A 274 -8.41 -1.42 14.50
CA CYS A 274 -8.30 0.05 14.51
C CYS A 274 -8.82 0.65 13.20
N GLN A 275 -8.59 0.01 12.05
CA GLN A 275 -9.08 0.49 10.76
C GLN A 275 -10.59 0.31 10.59
N ILE A 276 -11.17 -0.76 11.14
CA ILE A 276 -12.62 -1.01 11.13
C ILE A 276 -13.37 0.03 11.96
N ALA A 277 -12.79 0.44 13.10
CA ALA A 277 -13.26 1.59 13.90
C ALA A 277 -14.77 1.57 14.22
N THR A 278 -15.34 0.40 14.54
CA THR A 278 -16.68 0.29 15.14
C THR A 278 -16.58 0.12 16.66
N PRO A 279 -17.64 0.40 17.43
CA PRO A 279 -17.63 0.16 18.88
C PRO A 279 -17.22 -1.28 19.25
N GLU A 280 -17.68 -2.28 18.50
CA GLU A 280 -17.34 -3.69 18.71
C GLU A 280 -15.84 -3.95 18.46
N ALA A 281 -15.25 -3.28 17.47
CA ALA A 281 -13.82 -3.37 17.19
C ALA A 281 -12.98 -2.76 18.32
N ILE A 282 -13.42 -1.61 18.86
CA ILE A 282 -12.79 -0.97 20.02
C ILE A 282 -12.86 -1.89 21.25
N GLU A 283 -14.02 -2.47 21.54
CA GLU A 283 -14.18 -3.42 22.65
C GLU A 283 -13.24 -4.63 22.50
N ALA A 284 -13.11 -5.17 21.29
CA ALA A 284 -12.19 -6.28 21.00
C ALA A 284 -10.71 -5.91 21.24
N ILE A 285 -10.30 -4.67 20.93
CA ILE A 285 -8.95 -4.16 21.24
C ILE A 285 -8.72 -4.10 22.76
N PHE A 286 -9.65 -3.53 23.52
CA PHE A 286 -9.52 -3.40 24.99
C PHE A 286 -9.60 -4.75 25.74
N ALA A 287 -10.27 -5.74 25.16
CA ALA A 287 -10.33 -7.10 25.69
C ALA A 287 -9.01 -7.89 25.47
N SER A 288 -8.03 -7.33 24.76
CA SER A 288 -6.80 -8.01 24.35
C SER A 288 -5.59 -7.63 25.24
N PRO A 289 -4.61 -8.54 25.46
CA PRO A 289 -3.38 -8.23 26.20
C PRO A 289 -2.59 -7.01 25.67
N ALA A 290 -1.96 -6.23 26.55
CA ALA A 290 -1.31 -4.96 26.22
C ALA A 290 0.02 -5.03 25.42
N GLY A 291 0.27 -6.09 24.64
CA GLY A 291 1.59 -6.37 24.04
C GLY A 291 1.68 -6.34 22.52
N TYR A 292 0.59 -6.05 21.80
CA TYR A 292 0.55 -6.15 20.33
C TYR A 292 0.99 -4.88 19.61
N PHE A 293 0.90 -3.74 20.29
CA PHE A 293 1.32 -2.44 19.82
C PHE A 293 2.79 -2.20 20.16
N ARG A 294 3.62 -1.97 19.14
CA ARG A 294 5.09 -1.86 19.26
C ARG A 294 5.60 -0.45 18.98
N SER A 295 4.79 0.42 18.40
CA SER A 295 5.14 1.79 18.05
C SER A 295 4.62 2.80 19.08
N ALA A 296 5.39 3.86 19.31
CA ALA A 296 4.94 5.02 20.09
C ALA A 296 3.69 5.71 19.50
N SER A 297 3.37 5.43 18.23
CA SER A 297 2.17 5.92 17.55
C SER A 297 0.92 5.06 17.74
N ASP A 298 1.07 3.81 18.19
CA ASP A 298 -0.06 2.87 18.28
C ASP A 298 -1.16 3.28 19.27
N PRO A 299 -0.85 3.81 20.47
CA PRO A 299 -1.90 4.33 21.36
C PRO A 299 -2.74 5.43 20.69
N TRP A 300 -2.10 6.29 19.88
CA TRP A 300 -2.80 7.35 19.18
C TRP A 300 -3.66 6.82 18.02
N ARG A 301 -3.25 5.73 17.36
CA ARG A 301 -4.12 5.02 16.38
C ARG A 301 -5.37 4.46 17.03
N VAL A 302 -5.25 3.90 18.23
CA VAL A 302 -6.42 3.43 18.98
C VAL A 302 -7.33 4.62 19.33
N ALA A 303 -6.78 5.73 19.81
CA ALA A 303 -7.56 6.94 20.10
C ALA A 303 -8.28 7.50 18.86
N GLU A 304 -7.62 7.55 17.70
CA GLU A 304 -8.24 7.93 16.42
C GLU A 304 -9.41 7.01 16.05
N ALA A 305 -9.19 5.69 16.13
CA ALA A 305 -10.23 4.70 15.85
C ALA A 305 -11.42 4.83 16.81
N MET A 306 -11.18 5.17 18.08
CA MET A 306 -12.23 5.42 19.06
C MET A 306 -13.07 6.64 18.69
N ILE A 307 -12.43 7.75 18.30
CA ILE A 307 -13.14 8.97 17.86
C ILE A 307 -13.99 8.66 16.63
N GLU A 308 -13.44 7.93 15.67
CA GLU A 308 -14.18 7.48 14.48
C GLU A 308 -15.37 6.57 14.85
N ALA A 309 -15.21 5.71 15.85
CA ALA A 309 -16.29 4.90 16.42
C ALA A 309 -17.31 5.71 17.27
N GLY A 310 -17.15 7.03 17.36
CA GLY A 310 -18.05 7.95 18.08
C GLY A 310 -17.74 8.11 19.57
N TYR A 311 -16.59 7.63 20.06
CA TYR A 311 -16.17 7.86 21.44
C TYR A 311 -15.70 9.30 21.62
N ARG A 312 -15.93 9.87 22.80
CA ARG A 312 -15.29 11.11 23.21
C ARG A 312 -13.93 10.78 23.80
N PHE A 313 -12.90 11.56 23.47
CA PHE A 313 -11.53 11.30 23.89
C PHE A 313 -10.88 12.57 24.42
N ARG A 314 -10.35 12.50 25.65
CA ARG A 314 -9.62 13.58 26.30
C ARG A 314 -8.15 13.21 26.37
N PRO A 315 -7.28 13.83 25.58
CA PRO A 315 -5.85 13.52 25.58
C PRO A 315 -5.09 14.08 26.80
N GLY A 316 -5.78 14.78 27.72
CA GLY A 316 -5.18 15.60 28.79
C GLY A 316 -4.28 14.87 29.79
N SER A 317 -3.44 15.65 30.47
CA SER A 317 -2.53 15.23 31.55
C SER A 317 -3.25 15.16 32.91
N PRO A 318 -2.95 14.20 33.81
CA PRO A 318 -1.81 13.28 33.78
C PRO A 318 -2.07 11.94 33.08
N LYS A 319 -3.31 11.63 32.67
CA LYS A 319 -3.65 10.42 31.91
C LYS A 319 -4.80 10.70 30.95
N PRO A 320 -4.72 10.28 29.67
CA PRO A 320 -5.83 10.40 28.74
C PRO A 320 -7.03 9.59 29.24
N GLU A 321 -8.23 10.05 28.88
CA GLU A 321 -9.50 9.41 29.23
C GLU A 321 -10.39 9.31 28.00
N TYR A 322 -11.33 8.37 28.03
CA TYR A 322 -12.32 8.22 26.98
C TYR A 322 -13.71 7.93 27.54
N CYS A 323 -14.73 8.19 26.73
CA CYS A 323 -16.12 7.96 27.07
C CYS A 323 -16.83 7.31 25.89
N ALA A 324 -17.47 6.16 26.11
CA ALA A 324 -18.21 5.47 25.05
C ALA A 324 -19.42 6.29 24.57
N PRO A 325 -19.86 6.16 23.30
CA PRO A 325 -20.97 6.93 22.75
C PRO A 325 -22.28 6.82 23.56
N SER A 326 -22.50 5.66 24.16
CA SER A 326 -23.70 5.31 24.96
C SER A 326 -23.53 5.54 26.46
N SER A 327 -22.44 6.16 26.90
CA SER A 327 -22.09 6.36 28.31
C SER A 327 -21.71 7.82 28.59
N ASP A 328 -21.89 8.25 29.84
CA ASP A 328 -21.35 9.50 30.38
C ASP A 328 -20.19 9.26 31.36
N THR A 329 -19.73 8.01 31.48
CA THR A 329 -18.62 7.64 32.34
C THR A 329 -17.30 7.73 31.59
N TRP A 330 -16.37 8.50 32.16
CA TRP A 330 -14.99 8.58 31.68
C TRP A 330 -14.17 7.41 32.23
N HIS A 331 -13.42 6.76 31.35
CA HIS A 331 -12.53 5.67 31.66
C HIS A 331 -11.09 6.07 31.36
N PRO A 332 -10.11 5.64 32.18
CA PRO A 332 -8.71 5.90 31.89
C PRO A 332 -8.30 5.15 30.62
N PHE A 333 -7.60 5.84 29.72
CA PHE A 333 -6.98 5.23 28.56
C PHE A 333 -5.71 4.50 29.00
N THR A 334 -5.75 3.17 29.01
CA THR A 334 -4.72 2.33 29.63
C THR A 334 -3.54 2.00 28.70
N PHE A 335 -3.61 2.37 27.42
CA PHE A 335 -2.49 2.21 26.50
C PHE A 335 -1.34 3.16 26.88
N PRO A 336 -0.07 2.69 26.83
CA PRO A 336 1.07 3.47 27.24
C PRO A 336 1.31 4.65 26.28
N CYS A 337 0.73 5.80 26.59
CA CYS A 337 0.87 7.01 25.78
C CYS A 337 2.23 7.67 26.03
N PRO A 338 2.97 8.07 24.98
CA PRO A 338 4.10 8.97 25.14
C PRO A 338 3.67 10.29 25.82
N ASN A 339 4.60 10.95 26.51
CA ASN A 339 4.35 12.25 27.16
C ASN A 339 3.91 13.36 26.20
N LYS A 340 4.13 13.18 24.89
CA LYS A 340 3.75 14.11 23.83
C LYS A 340 2.68 13.47 22.95
N ILE A 341 1.57 14.17 22.78
CA ILE A 341 0.54 13.83 21.79
C ILE A 341 1.17 13.99 20.40
N LEU A 342 1.15 12.90 19.63
CA LEU A 342 1.48 12.96 18.21
C LEU A 342 0.23 13.45 17.47
N TYR A 343 0.36 14.49 16.64
CA TYR A 343 -0.73 15.07 15.85
C TYR A 343 -1.90 15.65 16.68
N PRO A 344 -1.64 16.63 17.59
CA PRO A 344 -2.67 17.21 18.45
C PRO A 344 -3.87 17.80 17.70
N GLU A 345 -3.67 18.24 16.46
CA GLU A 345 -4.72 18.73 15.56
C GLU A 345 -5.83 17.71 15.29
N ARG A 346 -5.52 16.40 15.35
CA ARG A 346 -6.52 15.33 15.13
C ARG A 346 -7.50 15.14 16.29
N PHE A 347 -7.24 15.79 17.42
CA PHE A 347 -7.98 15.58 18.67
C PHE A 347 -8.70 16.85 19.18
N GLN A 348 -8.63 17.97 18.46
CA GLN A 348 -9.12 19.28 18.95
C GLN A 348 -10.64 19.33 19.12
N ASP A 349 -11.40 18.59 18.31
CA ASP A 349 -12.88 18.56 18.33
C ASP A 349 -13.46 17.35 19.10
N ALA A 350 -12.60 16.48 19.65
CA ALA A 350 -13.00 15.19 20.25
C ALA A 350 -13.29 15.24 21.77
N SER A 351 -13.25 16.43 22.38
CA SER A 351 -13.16 16.70 23.83
C SER A 351 -14.47 16.63 24.63
#